data_AF-A0A7M4G3P0-F1
#
_entry.id   AF-A0A7M4G3P0-F1
#
_cell.length_a   1.000
_cell.length_b   1.000
_cell.length_c   1.000
_cell.angle_alpha   90.00
_cell.angle_beta   90.00
_cell.angle_gamma   90.00
#
_symmetry.space_group_name_H-M   'P 1'
#
loop_
_entity.id
_entity.type
_entity.pdbx_description
1 polymer ?
#
loop_
_entity_poly.entity_id
_entity_poly.type
_entity_poly.pdbx_seq_one_letter_code
_entity_poly.pdbx_strand_id
1 'polypeptide(L)'
;MDQSYCDRLRQDMYFLTSNGRLSEHLVDKIILQLNRVYPQILTNKEAEKFRNPKTLLHSRLSDLIKHLQNKGDKHCQEFYRALQINAEQVYNDLPSRKIIKTTDSTGIDTDKEQYILNDRGPMFFLACFSVAAGFALFMYCCNSGTKVVGGARKILGFSPIIIGRHVRNICMLYLEDTSRNK
;
A
#
# COMPACT_ATOMS: atom_id res chain seq x y z
N MET A 1 9.50 -3.98 -30.58
CA MET A 1 8.17 -3.45 -30.97
C MET A 1 7.31 -3.52 -29.73
N ASP A 2 6.73 -2.41 -29.30
CA ASP A 2 5.85 -2.41 -28.13
C ASP A 2 4.58 -3.21 -28.46
N GLN A 3 4.28 -4.21 -27.62
CA GLN A 3 3.07 -5.02 -27.79
C GLN A 3 1.83 -4.19 -27.46
N SER A 4 0.82 -4.21 -28.34
CA SER A 4 -0.42 -3.46 -28.13
C SER A 4 -1.12 -3.86 -26.83
N TYR A 5 -1.91 -2.96 -26.24
CA TYR A 5 -2.70 -3.29 -25.06
C TYR A 5 -3.71 -4.40 -25.36
N CYS A 6 -4.32 -4.42 -26.55
CA CYS A 6 -5.26 -5.48 -26.89
C CYS A 6 -4.60 -6.84 -27.11
N ASP A 7 -3.36 -6.90 -27.62
CA ASP A 7 -2.63 -8.16 -27.71
C ASP A 7 -2.27 -8.72 -26.34
N ARG A 8 -1.84 -7.84 -25.41
CA ARG A 8 -1.63 -8.22 -24.00
C ARG A 8 -2.93 -8.69 -23.35
N LEU A 9 -4.03 -8.00 -23.60
CA LEU A 9 -5.33 -8.37 -23.03
C LEU A 9 -5.83 -9.71 -23.57
N ARG A 10 -5.50 -10.04 -24.82
CA ARG A 10 -5.80 -11.35 -25.41
C ARG A 10 -5.03 -12.47 -24.71
N GLN A 11 -3.76 -12.24 -24.41
CA GLN A 11 -2.94 -13.19 -23.65
C GLN A 11 -3.43 -13.36 -22.21
N ASP A 12 -3.76 -12.25 -21.54
CA ASP A 12 -4.19 -12.24 -20.15
C ASP A 12 -5.63 -12.71 -19.93
N MET A 13 -6.42 -12.86 -21.01
CA MET A 13 -7.84 -13.21 -20.95
C MET A 13 -8.07 -14.48 -20.12
N TYR A 14 -7.33 -15.56 -20.38
CA TYR A 14 -7.46 -16.83 -19.65
C TYR A 14 -7.13 -16.69 -18.16
N PHE A 15 -6.16 -15.84 -17.84
CA PHE A 15 -5.78 -15.57 -16.45
C PHE A 15 -6.89 -14.81 -15.73
N LEU A 16 -7.42 -13.76 -16.35
CA LEU A 16 -8.47 -12.93 -15.78
C LEU A 16 -9.80 -13.68 -15.61
N THR A 17 -10.14 -14.56 -16.54
CA THR A 17 -11.39 -15.34 -16.48
C THR A 17 -11.28 -16.58 -15.60
N SER A 18 -10.08 -16.99 -15.18
CA SER A 18 -9.93 -18.14 -14.30
C SER A 18 -10.65 -17.95 -12.97
N ASN A 19 -11.30 -19.02 -12.50
CA ASN A 19 -12.15 -18.98 -11.31
C ASN A 19 -11.40 -18.44 -10.09
N GLY A 20 -12.00 -17.47 -9.40
CA GLY A 20 -11.47 -16.91 -8.17
C GLY A 20 -10.46 -15.76 -8.33
N ARG A 21 -10.02 -15.43 -9.55
CA ARG A 21 -9.11 -14.29 -9.77
C ARG A 21 -9.79 -12.94 -9.64
N LEU A 22 -11.00 -12.82 -10.17
CA LEU A 22 -11.83 -11.64 -10.04
C LEU A 22 -13.15 -12.02 -9.37
N SER A 23 -13.46 -11.34 -8.27
CA SER A 23 -14.76 -11.46 -7.61
C SER A 23 -15.81 -10.62 -8.35
N GLU A 24 -17.08 -11.01 -8.20
CA GLU A 24 -18.19 -10.29 -8.84
C GLU A 24 -18.21 -8.80 -8.48
N HIS A 25 -17.96 -8.49 -7.20
CA HIS A 25 -17.89 -7.11 -6.73
C HIS A 25 -16.74 -6.31 -7.38
N LEU A 26 -15.59 -6.93 -7.63
CA LEU A 26 -14.47 -6.26 -8.31
C LEU A 26 -14.79 -6.01 -9.79
N VAL A 27 -15.40 -6.97 -10.47
CA VAL A 27 -15.83 -6.80 -11.87
C VAL A 27 -16.85 -5.67 -11.99
N ASP A 28 -17.81 -5.59 -11.07
CA ASP A 28 -18.80 -4.52 -11.01
C ASP A 28 -18.16 -3.13 -10.83
N LYS A 29 -17.16 -3.02 -9.95
CA LYS A 29 -16.39 -1.79 -9.77
C LYS A 29 -15.62 -1.40 -11.03
N ILE A 30 -14.98 -2.36 -11.69
CA ILE A 30 -14.26 -2.12 -12.95
C ILE A 30 -15.23 -1.63 -14.04
N ILE A 31 -16.39 -2.28 -14.20
CA ILE A 31 -17.40 -1.86 -15.18
C ILE A 31 -17.91 -0.44 -14.89
N LEU A 32 -18.16 -0.11 -13.62
CA LEU A 32 -18.55 1.24 -13.20
C LEU A 32 -17.46 2.26 -13.51
N GLN A 33 -16.19 1.93 -13.25
CA GLN A 33 -15.05 2.79 -13.56
C GLN A 33 -15.02 3.12 -15.06
N LEU A 34 -15.14 2.11 -15.91
CA LEU A 34 -15.14 2.25 -17.37
C LEU A 34 -16.36 3.00 -17.91
N ASN A 35 -17.46 3.01 -17.17
CA ASN A 35 -18.67 3.73 -17.55
C ASN A 35 -18.68 5.20 -17.09
N ARG A 36 -18.17 5.50 -15.90
CA ARG A 36 -18.32 6.82 -15.28
C ARG A 36 -17.09 7.72 -15.39
N VAL A 37 -15.90 7.14 -15.51
CA VAL A 37 -14.64 7.90 -15.55
C VAL A 37 -14.35 8.31 -16.98
N TYR A 38 -13.87 9.55 -17.17
CA TYR A 38 -13.41 10.01 -18.47
C TYR A 38 -12.03 9.41 -18.82
N PRO A 39 -11.82 8.91 -20.05
CA PRO A 39 -12.81 8.81 -21.14
C PRO A 39 -13.82 7.68 -20.89
N GLN A 40 -15.10 7.93 -21.20
CA GLN A 40 -16.14 6.92 -21.06
C GLN A 40 -15.92 5.80 -22.10
N ILE A 41 -15.59 4.61 -21.61
CA ILE A 41 -15.29 3.42 -22.41
C ILE A 41 -16.54 2.59 -22.68
N LEU A 42 -17.40 2.48 -21.66
CA LEU A 42 -18.66 1.75 -21.75
C LEU A 42 -19.84 2.73 -21.66
N THR A 43 -20.76 2.61 -22.61
CA THR A 43 -22.06 3.29 -22.51
C THR A 43 -22.88 2.73 -21.36
N ASN A 44 -23.87 3.48 -20.87
CA ASN A 44 -24.74 3.02 -19.77
C ASN A 44 -25.42 1.67 -20.11
N LYS A 45 -25.85 1.50 -21.36
CA LYS A 45 -26.49 0.27 -21.85
C LYS A 45 -25.53 -0.93 -21.81
N GLU A 46 -24.28 -0.73 -22.23
CA GLU A 46 -23.25 -1.78 -22.19
C GLU A 46 -22.89 -2.13 -20.74
N ALA A 47 -22.74 -1.13 -19.87
CA ALA A 47 -22.45 -1.33 -18.46
C ALA A 47 -23.55 -2.12 -17.73
N GLU A 48 -24.82 -1.79 -17.98
CA GLU A 48 -25.96 -2.55 -17.44
C GLU A 48 -25.97 -4.00 -17.92
N LYS A 49 -25.66 -4.25 -19.20
CA LYS A 49 -25.55 -5.60 -19.77
C LYS A 49 -24.48 -6.43 -19.05
N PHE A 50 -23.28 -5.87 -18.86
CA PHE A 50 -22.16 -6.59 -18.23
C PHE A 50 -22.27 -6.72 -16.70
N ARG A 51 -23.23 -6.04 -16.07
CA ARG A 51 -23.51 -6.17 -14.63
C ARG A 51 -24.72 -7.04 -14.32
N ASN A 52 -25.32 -7.68 -15.33
CA ASN A 52 -26.50 -8.49 -15.13
C ASN A 52 -26.20 -9.73 -14.24
N PRO A 53 -26.79 -9.84 -13.04
CA PRO A 53 -26.53 -10.96 -12.12
C PRO A 53 -27.08 -12.30 -12.63
N LYS A 54 -27.98 -12.29 -13.62
CA LYS A 54 -28.54 -13.52 -14.21
C LYS A 54 -27.54 -14.27 -15.08
N THR A 55 -26.44 -13.62 -15.48
CA THR A 55 -25.41 -14.20 -16.33
C THR A 55 -24.17 -14.54 -15.52
N LEU A 56 -23.58 -15.72 -15.79
CA LEU A 56 -22.37 -16.19 -15.11
C LEU A 56 -21.23 -15.18 -15.25
N LEU A 57 -20.51 -14.94 -14.16
CA LEU A 57 -19.42 -13.96 -14.08
C LEU A 57 -18.34 -14.20 -15.16
N HIS A 58 -17.92 -15.46 -15.33
CA HIS A 58 -16.93 -15.84 -16.34
C HIS A 58 -17.38 -15.44 -17.74
N SER A 59 -18.62 -15.74 -18.11
CA SER A 59 -19.17 -15.40 -19.44
C SER A 59 -19.23 -13.89 -19.63
N ARG A 60 -19.74 -13.15 -18.64
CA ARG A 60 -19.81 -11.67 -18.68
C ARG A 60 -18.45 -11.03 -18.85
N LEU A 61 -17.45 -11.49 -18.10
CA LEU A 61 -16.10 -10.98 -18.15
C LEU A 61 -15.43 -11.30 -19.50
N SER A 62 -15.63 -12.52 -20.00
CA SER A 62 -15.13 -12.93 -21.32
C SER A 62 -15.73 -12.05 -22.42
N ASP A 63 -17.05 -11.81 -22.37
CA ASP A 63 -17.75 -10.98 -23.35
C ASP A 63 -17.34 -9.50 -23.24
N LEU A 64 -17.12 -8.99 -22.02
CA LEU A 64 -16.58 -7.64 -21.79
C LEU A 64 -15.20 -7.49 -22.42
N ILE A 65 -14.28 -8.44 -22.18
CA ILE A 65 -12.93 -8.39 -22.72
C ILE A 65 -12.95 -8.41 -24.25
N LYS A 66 -13.74 -9.30 -24.85
CA LYS A 66 -13.93 -9.36 -26.31
C LYS A 66 -14.50 -8.05 -26.87
N HIS A 67 -15.47 -7.46 -26.17
CA HIS A 67 -16.07 -6.18 -26.56
C HIS A 67 -15.03 -5.05 -26.58
N LEU A 68 -14.17 -4.99 -25.56
CA LEU A 68 -13.10 -3.98 -25.48
C LEU A 68 -12.05 -4.19 -26.57
N GLN A 69 -11.67 -5.44 -26.86
CA GLN A 69 -10.74 -5.76 -27.96
C GLN A 69 -11.27 -5.30 -29.32
N ASN A 70 -12.57 -5.48 -29.58
CA ASN A 70 -13.19 -5.06 -30.83
C ASN A 70 -13.30 -3.53 -30.98
N LYS A 71 -13.32 -2.78 -29.86
CA LYS A 71 -13.37 -1.31 -29.85
C LYS A 71 -12.00 -0.67 -30.10
N GLY A 72 -10.92 -1.38 -29.81
CA GLY A 72 -9.55 -0.96 -30.12
C GLY A 72 -8.69 -0.65 -28.89
N ASP A 73 -7.42 -0.34 -29.16
CA ASP A 73 -6.34 -0.37 -28.17
C ASP A 73 -6.54 0.56 -26.97
N LYS A 74 -7.11 1.74 -27.20
CA LYS A 74 -7.44 2.70 -26.14
C LYS A 74 -8.42 2.13 -25.11
N HIS A 75 -9.37 1.29 -25.52
CA HIS A 75 -10.33 0.66 -24.61
C HIS A 75 -9.65 -0.43 -23.78
N CYS A 76 -8.74 -1.20 -24.39
CA CYS A 76 -7.90 -2.17 -23.70
C CYS A 76 -6.98 -1.50 -22.66
N GLN A 77 -6.40 -0.34 -22.99
CA GLN A 77 -5.57 0.44 -22.08
C GLN A 77 -6.34 0.93 -20.84
N GLU A 78 -7.51 1.52 -21.03
CA GLU A 78 -8.33 2.00 -19.90
C GLU A 78 -8.87 0.84 -19.04
N PHE A 79 -9.10 -0.34 -19.63
CA PHE A 79 -9.38 -1.55 -18.85
C PHE A 79 -8.23 -1.89 -17.91
N TYR A 80 -6.98 -1.87 -18.38
CA TYR A 80 -5.83 -2.09 -17.51
C TYR A 80 -5.70 -1.03 -16.41
N ARG A 81 -6.02 0.23 -16.72
CA ARG A 81 -6.05 1.31 -15.73
C ARG A 81 -7.14 1.07 -14.67
N ALA A 82 -8.34 0.68 -15.09
CA ALA A 82 -9.43 0.34 -14.17
C ALA A 82 -9.10 -0.89 -13.32
N LEU A 83 -8.47 -1.90 -13.91
CA LEU A 83 -8.01 -3.11 -13.24
C LEU A 83 -6.93 -2.80 -12.19
N GLN A 84 -5.95 -1.95 -12.53
CA GLN A 84 -4.91 -1.53 -11.59
C GLN A 84 -5.49 -0.82 -10.36
N ILE A 85 -6.48 0.06 -10.56
CA ILE A 85 -7.09 0.84 -9.48
C ILE A 85 -7.95 -0.04 -8.56
N ASN A 86 -8.67 -1.01 -9.13
CA ASN A 86 -9.66 -1.79 -8.37
C ASN A 86 -9.13 -3.15 -7.90
N ALA A 87 -8.14 -3.72 -8.57
CA ALA A 87 -7.61 -5.05 -8.32
C ALA A 87 -6.08 -5.09 -8.57
N GLU A 88 -5.35 -4.24 -7.85
CA GLU A 88 -3.89 -4.08 -7.99
C GLU A 88 -3.12 -5.41 -7.89
N GLN A 89 -3.51 -6.30 -6.96
CA GLN A 89 -2.88 -7.61 -6.81
C GLN A 89 -3.00 -8.45 -8.09
N VAL A 90 -4.21 -8.54 -8.65
CA VAL A 90 -4.47 -9.27 -9.90
C VAL A 90 -3.72 -8.63 -11.07
N TYR A 91 -3.67 -7.29 -11.10
CA TYR A 91 -2.93 -6.54 -12.10
C TYR A 91 -1.42 -6.82 -12.07
N ASN A 92 -0.83 -6.92 -10.89
CA ASN A 92 0.60 -7.21 -10.73
C ASN A 92 0.97 -8.64 -11.12
N ASP A 93 0.02 -9.57 -10.99
CA ASP A 93 0.21 -10.99 -11.32
C ASP A 93 0.01 -11.33 -12.80
N LEU A 94 -0.37 -10.36 -13.63
CA LEU A 94 -0.67 -10.59 -15.05
C LEU A 94 0.52 -11.21 -15.81
N PRO A 95 0.28 -12.26 -16.62
CA PRO A 95 1.30 -12.88 -17.47
C PRO A 95 2.03 -11.88 -18.38
N SER A 96 1.29 -10.96 -19.00
CA SER A 96 1.86 -9.93 -19.88
C SER A 96 2.87 -9.00 -19.19
N ARG A 97 2.75 -8.80 -17.87
CA ARG A 97 3.70 -8.01 -17.08
C ARG A 97 4.94 -8.79 -16.65
N LYS A 98 4.82 -10.11 -16.48
CA LYS A 98 5.96 -10.95 -16.08
C LYS A 98 6.97 -11.07 -17.21
N ILE A 99 6.51 -11.17 -18.46
CA ILE A 99 7.36 -11.29 -19.64
C ILE A 99 8.26 -10.05 -19.82
N ILE A 100 7.73 -8.85 -19.55
CA ILE A 100 8.50 -7.60 -19.64
C ILE A 100 9.63 -7.57 -18.59
N LYS A 101 9.39 -8.10 -17.39
CA LYS A 101 10.40 -8.13 -16.32
C LYS A 101 11.54 -9.12 -16.60
N THR A 102 11.29 -10.19 -17.36
CA THR A 102 12.32 -11.20 -17.67
C THR A 102 13.24 -10.78 -18.80
N THR A 103 12.80 -9.94 -19.75
CA THR A 103 13.66 -9.51 -20.87
C THR A 103 14.75 -8.53 -20.44
N ASP A 104 14.52 -7.76 -19.37
CA ASP A 104 15.48 -6.78 -18.85
C ASP A 104 16.38 -7.31 -17.72
N SER A 105 16.20 -8.57 -17.31
CA SER A 105 16.90 -9.14 -16.16
C SER A 105 17.72 -10.37 -16.54
N THR A 106 18.88 -10.12 -17.17
CA THR A 106 20.04 -11.00 -16.94
C THR A 106 20.41 -10.92 -15.46
N GLY A 107 19.92 -11.92 -14.73
CA GLY A 107 20.43 -12.43 -13.46
C GLY A 107 20.47 -11.44 -12.30
N ILE A 108 19.47 -11.50 -11.41
CA ILE A 108 19.72 -11.61 -9.97
C ILE A 108 18.64 -12.51 -9.37
N ASP A 109 19.07 -13.66 -8.88
CA ASP A 109 18.36 -14.51 -7.94
C ASP A 109 18.03 -13.68 -6.69
N THR A 110 16.76 -13.48 -6.39
CA THR A 110 16.37 -12.76 -5.19
C THR A 110 15.06 -13.31 -4.65
N ASP A 111 15.20 -14.42 -3.93
CA ASP A 111 14.48 -14.68 -2.69
C ASP A 111 14.57 -13.45 -1.76
N LYS A 112 13.74 -12.44 -2.00
CA LYS A 112 13.39 -11.43 -1.00
C LYS A 112 11.89 -11.22 -1.04
N GLU A 113 11.28 -11.79 -0.03
CA GLU A 113 9.98 -11.45 0.52
C GLU A 113 9.54 -10.05 0.09
N GLN A 114 8.50 -10.02 -0.72
CA GLN A 114 7.75 -8.80 -1.05
C GLN A 114 7.06 -8.29 0.22
N TYR A 115 7.81 -7.58 1.05
CA TYR A 115 7.27 -6.64 2.03
C TYR A 115 6.73 -5.41 1.27
N ILE A 116 5.61 -5.60 0.57
CA ILE A 116 4.82 -4.51 -0.01
C ILE A 116 3.99 -3.92 1.13
N LEU A 117 4.61 -3.07 1.93
CA LEU A 117 3.90 -2.19 2.83
C LEU A 117 4.44 -0.78 2.63
N ASN A 118 3.67 -0.03 1.83
CA ASN A 118 3.66 1.42 1.81
C ASN A 118 4.88 2.07 1.14
N ASP A 119 4.65 2.74 0.01
CA ASP A 119 5.57 3.70 -0.64
C ASP A 119 5.90 4.92 0.26
N ARG A 120 5.46 4.92 1.52
CA ARG A 120 6.01 5.73 2.60
C ARG A 120 6.73 4.79 3.54
N GLY A 121 8.06 4.72 3.38
CA GLY A 121 8.92 3.80 4.12
C GLY A 121 8.71 3.81 5.64
N PRO A 122 9.26 2.83 6.37
CA PRO A 122 9.06 2.61 7.82
C PRO A 122 9.29 3.87 8.69
N MET A 123 10.04 4.83 8.18
CA MET A 123 10.21 6.17 8.76
C MET A 123 8.90 6.94 8.99
N PHE A 124 7.87 6.78 8.14
CA PHE A 124 6.57 7.45 8.35
C PHE A 124 5.82 6.87 9.55
N PHE A 125 5.84 5.54 9.71
CA PHE A 125 5.25 4.88 10.88
C PHE A 125 6.00 5.23 12.16
N LEU A 126 7.34 5.27 12.12
CA LEU A 126 8.16 5.72 13.24
C LEU A 126 7.92 7.19 13.60
N ALA A 127 7.79 8.07 12.60
CA ALA A 127 7.48 9.49 12.82
C ALA A 127 6.09 9.66 13.43
N CYS A 128 5.07 8.98 12.89
CA CYS A 128 3.71 9.03 13.41
C CYS A 128 3.64 8.47 14.84
N PHE A 129 4.28 7.33 15.10
CA PHE A 129 4.34 6.73 16.42
C PHE A 129 5.10 7.60 17.42
N SER A 130 6.21 8.24 17.01
CA SER A 130 6.96 9.18 17.84
C SER A 130 6.13 10.40 18.23
N VAL A 131 5.39 10.98 17.28
CA VAL A 131 4.46 12.10 17.57
C VAL A 131 3.35 11.68 18.52
N ALA A 132 2.72 10.51 18.27
CA ALA A 132 1.66 10.00 19.13
C ALA A 132 2.16 9.67 20.55
N ALA A 133 3.30 9.00 20.68
CA ALA A 133 3.92 8.67 21.96
C ALA A 133 4.39 9.92 22.71
N GLY A 134 4.95 10.90 21.99
CA GLY A 134 5.32 12.20 22.55
C GLY A 134 4.10 12.97 23.05
N PHE A 135 3.00 12.98 22.29
CA PHE A 135 1.75 13.60 22.71
C PHE A 135 1.12 12.89 23.92
N ALA A 136 1.17 11.54 23.95
CA ALA A 136 0.70 10.76 25.08
C ALA A 136 1.54 11.01 26.36
N LEU A 137 2.87 11.07 26.25
CA LEU A 137 3.76 11.44 27.35
C LEU A 137 3.53 12.87 27.82
N PHE A 138 3.37 13.81 26.89
CA PHE A 138 3.06 15.21 27.21
C PHE A 138 1.73 15.31 27.96
N MET A 139 0.67 14.67 27.46
CA MET A 139 -0.62 14.64 28.13
C MET A 139 -0.53 13.92 29.48
N TYR A 140 0.20 12.81 29.58
CA TYR A 140 0.37 12.10 30.85
C TYR A 140 1.11 12.95 31.90
N CYS A 141 2.22 13.59 31.52
CA CYS A 141 3.01 14.44 32.43
C CYS A 141 2.30 15.75 32.77
N CYS A 142 1.74 16.44 31.77
CA CYS A 142 1.04 17.71 31.97
C CYS A 142 -0.31 17.53 32.69
N ASN A 143 -1.00 16.40 32.49
CA ASN A 143 -2.25 16.10 33.20
C ASN A 143 -2.00 15.47 34.59
N SER A 144 -0.83 14.89 34.85
CA SER A 144 -0.39 14.54 36.21
C SER A 144 0.02 15.78 37.02
N GLY A 145 0.41 16.87 36.35
CA GLY A 145 0.76 18.16 36.95
C GLY A 145 -0.43 18.99 37.44
N THR A 146 -1.68 18.57 37.26
CA THR A 146 -2.87 19.32 37.72
C THR A 146 -3.43 18.83 39.05
N LYS A 147 -2.76 17.91 39.74
CA LYS A 147 -3.17 17.44 41.08
C LYS A 147 -2.27 17.85 42.26
N VAL A 148 -1.29 18.73 42.10
CA VAL A 148 -0.69 19.45 43.23
C VAL A 148 -0.36 20.89 42.85
N VAL A 149 -1.23 21.80 43.32
CA VAL A 149 -0.90 23.08 43.97
C VAL A 149 0.44 23.74 43.61
N GLY A 150 0.34 24.97 43.09
CA GLY A 150 1.10 26.09 43.63
C GLY A 150 2.50 26.35 43.07
N GLY A 151 2.55 27.16 42.02
CA GLY A 151 3.60 28.17 41.86
C GLY A 151 4.94 27.72 41.32
N ALA A 152 5.16 27.89 40.01
CA ALA A 152 6.33 28.63 39.50
C ALA A 152 6.19 28.87 38.00
N ARG A 153 6.66 30.05 37.59
CA ARG A 153 6.47 30.71 36.31
C ARG A 153 7.10 29.93 35.14
N LYS A 154 6.48 30.11 33.97
CA LYS A 154 7.10 30.01 32.64
C LYS A 154 8.51 30.60 32.65
N ILE A 155 9.53 29.83 32.24
CA ILE A 155 10.72 30.35 31.59
C ILE A 155 11.07 29.41 30.43
N LEU A 156 10.80 29.91 29.23
CA LEU A 156 11.54 29.54 28.01
C LEU A 156 13.02 29.78 28.28
N GLY A 157 13.82 28.71 28.30
CA GLY A 157 15.26 28.81 28.47
C GLY A 157 15.94 27.68 27.70
N PHE A 158 16.27 27.96 26.44
CA PHE A 158 17.36 27.27 25.76
C PHE A 158 18.64 27.45 26.60
N SER A 159 19.30 26.37 27.03
CA SER A 159 20.77 26.27 27.09
C SER A 159 21.26 24.84 27.39
N PRO A 160 22.44 24.46 26.87
CA PRO A 160 22.94 23.08 26.81
C PRO A 160 23.75 22.67 28.06
N ILE A 161 23.90 21.35 28.23
CA ILE A 161 24.95 20.63 28.99
C ILE A 161 25.17 21.11 30.44
N ILE A 162 24.58 20.40 31.42
CA ILE A 162 25.20 20.22 32.74
C ILE A 162 25.08 18.75 33.15
N ILE A 163 26.19 18.07 32.95
CA ILE A 163 26.59 16.83 33.60
C ILE A 163 26.44 16.97 35.13
N GLY A 164 25.89 15.94 35.74
CA GLY A 164 26.20 15.58 37.13
C GLY A 164 25.15 15.96 38.17
N ARG A 165 24.36 14.98 38.61
CA ARG A 165 24.31 14.62 40.05
C ARG A 165 23.61 13.32 40.47
N HIS A 166 23.22 12.41 39.57
CA HIS A 166 22.55 11.17 40.03
C HIS A 166 23.10 9.82 39.56
N VAL A 167 24.29 9.78 38.93
CA VAL A 167 24.96 8.51 38.54
C VAL A 167 26.11 8.14 39.48
N ARG A 168 26.18 8.71 40.70
CA ARG A 168 27.26 8.37 41.65
C ARG A 168 26.96 7.17 42.56
N ASN A 169 25.71 6.70 42.62
CA ASN A 169 25.37 5.55 43.46
C ASN A 169 25.39 4.20 42.72
N ILE A 170 25.25 4.20 41.38
CA ILE A 170 25.29 2.95 40.59
C ILE A 170 26.74 2.64 40.14
N CYS A 171 27.57 3.65 39.88
CA CYS A 171 28.98 3.43 39.53
C CYS A 171 29.92 3.14 40.73
N MET A 172 29.51 3.41 41.98
CA MET A 172 30.32 3.00 43.15
C MET A 172 30.20 1.51 43.46
N LEU A 173 29.03 0.89 43.26
CA LEU A 173 28.85 -0.56 43.47
C LEU A 173 29.68 -1.41 42.50
N TYR A 174 29.91 -0.93 41.27
CA TYR A 174 30.70 -1.68 40.28
C TYR A 174 32.22 -1.57 40.47
N LEU A 175 32.72 -0.52 41.15
CA LEU A 175 34.15 -0.39 41.46
C LEU A 175 34.55 -1.12 42.74
N GLU A 176 33.64 -1.27 43.70
CA GLU A 176 33.94 -1.96 44.96
C GLU A 176 34.03 -3.50 44.79
N ASP A 177 33.29 -4.08 43.84
CA ASP A 177 33.38 -5.53 43.54
C ASP A 177 34.66 -5.93 42.78
N THR A 178 35.33 -4.97 42.11
CA THR A 178 36.59 -5.27 41.40
C THR A 178 37.81 -5.20 42.34
N SER A 179 37.65 -4.59 43.52
CA SER A 179 38.72 -4.42 44.52
C SER A 179 38.86 -5.59 45.50
N ARG A 180 37.91 -6.53 45.53
CA ARG A 180 37.89 -7.65 46.48
C ARG A 180 38.34 -9.00 45.89
N ASN A 181 38.92 -8.97 44.69
CA ASN A 181 39.60 -10.09 44.06
C ASN A 181 41.01 -9.65 43.60
N LYS A 182 41.90 -9.46 44.58
CA LYS A 182 43.33 -9.69 44.40
C LYS A 182 43.98 -10.02 45.73
#